data_AF-A0A1G8PYH1-F1
#
_entry.id   AF-A0A1G8PYH1-F1
#
_cell.length_a   1.000
_cell.length_b   1.000
_cell.length_c   1.000
_cell.angle_alpha   90.00
_cell.angle_beta   90.00
_cell.angle_gamma   90.00
#
_symmetry.space_group_name_H-M   'P 1'
#
loop_
_entity.id
_entity.type
_entity.pdbx_description
1 polymer ?
#
loop_
_entity_poly.entity_id
_entity_poly.type
_entity_poly.pdbx_seq_one_letter_code
_entity_poly.pdbx_strand_id
1 'polypeptide(L)'
;MEQITLPKGSLNTLTSIIDSIINEFELNKYNSMIITGSSFPETLSGIQAWSIIKNPRKEFIIWQELREKYPDLIFGDYVSDDPKDPSFNHKVIIIPTIRYTYNENWYIFRGEHDEDKPYDYSQFHKLSQDLVDHHIYCGKDFSWSDKRINNIANTKCKNTNCNHGNAESWVQIAVNHHISFVVNQLQEFF
;
A
#
# COMPACT_ATOMS: atom_id res chain seq x y z
N MET A 1 -5.40 -12.75 15.27
CA MET A 1 -5.18 -13.68 14.16
C MET A 1 -3.86 -13.31 13.50
N GLU A 2 -3.04 -14.31 13.19
CA GLU A 2 -1.62 -14.18 12.91
C GLU A 2 -1.31 -13.08 11.89
N GLN A 3 -0.65 -12.02 12.38
CA GLN A 3 0.18 -11.18 11.53
C GLN A 3 1.17 -12.13 10.85
N ILE A 4 1.13 -12.23 9.52
CA ILE A 4 2.25 -12.81 8.77
C ILE A 4 3.40 -11.82 8.88
N THR A 5 4.01 -11.81 10.07
CA THR A 5 5.33 -11.26 10.28
C THR A 5 6.22 -12.23 9.55
N LEU A 6 6.79 -11.80 8.43
CA LEU A 6 7.86 -12.59 7.83
C LEU A 6 8.86 -12.96 8.93
N PRO A 7 9.33 -14.22 9.02
CA PRO A 7 10.44 -14.52 9.89
C PRO A 7 11.57 -13.57 9.51
N LYS A 8 12.19 -12.87 10.49
CA LYS A 8 13.35 -12.00 10.25
C LYS A 8 14.41 -12.69 9.35
N GLY A 9 14.50 -14.02 9.44
CA GLY A 9 15.34 -14.83 8.55
C GLY A 9 15.05 -14.71 7.05
N SER A 10 13.80 -14.54 6.62
CA SER A 10 13.46 -14.43 5.19
C SER A 10 13.88 -13.10 4.55
N LEU A 11 13.71 -11.98 5.28
CA LEU A 11 14.21 -10.68 4.85
C LEU A 11 15.73 -10.69 4.81
N ASN A 12 16.38 -11.18 5.87
CA ASN A 12 17.84 -11.31 5.93
C ASN A 12 18.38 -12.16 4.77
N THR A 13 17.70 -13.26 4.42
CA THR A 13 18.08 -14.10 3.27
C THR A 13 17.96 -13.34 1.96
N LEU A 14 16.87 -12.60 1.72
CA LEU A 14 16.71 -11.79 0.51
C LEU A 14 17.77 -10.67 0.42
N THR A 15 17.99 -9.93 1.51
CA THR A 15 19.05 -8.92 1.61
C THR A 15 20.40 -9.54 1.27
N SER A 16 20.73 -10.71 1.83
CA SER A 16 22.00 -11.41 1.58
C SER A 16 22.15 -11.88 0.13
N ILE A 17 21.07 -12.36 -0.49
CA ILE A 17 21.08 -12.77 -1.90
C ILE A 17 21.34 -11.55 -2.79
N ILE A 18 20.65 -10.43 -2.54
CA ILE A 18 20.82 -9.20 -3.33
C ILE A 18 22.24 -8.65 -3.13
N ASP A 19 22.76 -8.64 -1.91
CA ASP A 19 24.15 -8.24 -1.63
C ASP A 19 25.15 -9.12 -2.38
N SER A 20 24.95 -10.44 -2.40
CA SER A 20 25.78 -11.36 -3.17
C SER A 20 25.76 -11.05 -4.67
N ILE A 21 24.58 -10.79 -5.24
CA ILE A 21 24.42 -10.41 -6.66
C ILE A 21 25.16 -9.10 -6.95
N ILE A 22 25.02 -8.08 -6.10
CA ILE A 22 25.70 -6.80 -6.27
C ILE A 22 27.22 -7.00 -6.32
N ASN A 23 27.77 -7.83 -5.44
CA ASN A 23 29.22 -8.06 -5.37
C ASN A 23 29.72 -8.98 -6.49
N GLU A 24 29.00 -10.05 -6.83
CA GLU A 24 29.38 -11.01 -7.88
C GLU A 24 29.45 -10.35 -9.26
N PHE A 25 28.50 -9.46 -9.55
CA PHE A 25 28.43 -8.75 -10.83
C PHE A 25 29.03 -7.34 -10.79
N GLU A 26 29.66 -6.96 -9.67
CA GLU A 26 30.24 -5.62 -9.42
C GLU A 26 29.27 -4.48 -9.81
N LEU A 27 27.97 -4.64 -9.48
CA LEU A 27 26.92 -3.71 -9.89
C LEU A 27 27.15 -2.29 -9.33
N ASN A 28 27.90 -2.18 -8.25
CA ASN A 28 28.28 -0.90 -7.64
C ASN A 28 29.24 -0.07 -8.50
N LYS A 29 29.76 -0.60 -9.61
CA LYS A 29 30.55 0.16 -10.60
C LYS A 29 29.71 0.92 -11.61
N TYR A 30 28.42 0.63 -11.71
CA TYR A 30 27.52 1.33 -12.63
C TYR A 30 27.13 2.70 -12.08
N ASN A 31 26.85 3.65 -12.97
CA ASN A 31 26.47 5.02 -12.59
C ASN A 31 25.19 5.10 -11.76
N SER A 32 24.30 4.11 -11.87
CA SER A 32 23.06 4.04 -11.13
C SER A 32 22.68 2.60 -10.88
N MET A 33 22.35 2.31 -9.63
CA MET A 33 21.77 1.04 -9.22
C MET A 33 20.38 1.31 -8.66
N ILE A 34 19.38 0.62 -9.18
CA ILE A 34 17.99 0.75 -8.74
C ILE A 34 17.52 -0.64 -8.31
N ILE A 35 17.02 -0.76 -7.10
CA ILE A 35 16.29 -1.94 -6.65
C ILE A 35 14.79 -1.63 -6.70
N THR A 36 14.03 -2.46 -7.39
CA THR A 36 12.57 -2.33 -7.46
C THR A 36 11.90 -3.63 -7.07
N GLY A 37 10.76 -3.54 -6.40
CA GLY A 37 9.97 -4.68 -5.97
C GLY A 37 8.57 -4.28 -5.55
N SER A 38 7.75 -5.29 -5.26
CA SER A 38 6.47 -5.13 -4.60
C SER A 38 6.29 -6.25 -3.59
N SER A 39 5.82 -5.91 -2.41
CA SER A 39 5.31 -6.86 -1.44
C SER A 39 3.85 -6.62 -1.11
N PHE A 40 3.14 -5.87 -1.96
CA PHE A 40 1.69 -5.81 -1.90
C PHE A 40 1.12 -7.22 -2.14
N PRO A 41 0.08 -7.66 -1.42
CA PRO A 41 -0.44 -9.02 -1.62
C PRO A 41 -0.99 -9.24 -3.04
N GLU A 42 -0.57 -10.33 -3.70
CA GLU A 42 -1.11 -10.78 -4.99
C GLU A 42 -2.65 -10.88 -4.99
N THR A 43 -3.21 -11.26 -3.85
CA THR A 43 -4.66 -11.28 -3.66
C THR A 43 -5.06 -10.77 -2.29
N LEU A 44 -6.17 -10.04 -2.27
CA LEU A 44 -6.86 -9.62 -1.05
C LEU A 44 -7.99 -10.60 -0.68
N SER A 45 -8.09 -11.75 -1.36
CA SER A 45 -9.00 -12.83 -1.01
C SER A 45 -8.63 -13.45 0.33
N GLY A 46 -9.63 -13.83 1.12
CA GLY A 46 -9.43 -14.41 2.46
C GLY A 46 -9.11 -13.39 3.55
N ILE A 47 -8.93 -12.11 3.21
CA ILE A 47 -8.92 -11.03 4.20
C ILE A 47 -10.31 -10.92 4.81
N GLN A 48 -10.38 -11.00 6.14
CA GLN A 48 -11.64 -10.84 6.87
C GLN A 48 -12.24 -9.46 6.59
N ALA A 49 -13.54 -9.42 6.30
CA ALA A 49 -14.27 -8.18 6.17
C ALA A 49 -14.20 -7.33 7.44
N TRP A 50 -14.21 -6.01 7.28
CA TRP A 50 -14.16 -5.02 8.36
C TRP A 50 -12.94 -5.18 9.28
N SER A 51 -11.83 -5.68 8.72
CA SER A 51 -10.55 -5.81 9.40
C SER A 51 -9.51 -4.87 8.80
N ILE A 52 -8.49 -4.59 9.61
CA ILE A 52 -7.29 -3.85 9.20
C ILE A 52 -6.14 -4.85 9.16
N ILE A 53 -5.59 -5.07 7.97
CA ILE A 53 -4.37 -5.88 7.82
C ILE A 53 -3.16 -4.96 7.71
N LYS A 54 -2.09 -5.33 8.40
CA LYS A 54 -0.78 -4.72 8.30
C LYS A 54 0.17 -5.68 7.56
N ASN A 55 0.74 -5.23 6.46
CA ASN A 55 1.74 -5.98 5.68
C ASN A 55 3.04 -5.18 5.56
N PRO A 56 4.22 -5.78 5.76
CA PRO A 56 5.48 -5.08 5.57
C PRO A 56 5.71 -4.73 4.09
N ARG A 57 6.32 -3.57 3.84
CA ARG A 57 6.91 -3.12 2.57
C ARG A 57 8.32 -3.66 2.46
N LYS A 58 8.45 -4.90 2.00
CA LYS A 58 9.69 -5.67 2.08
C LYS A 58 10.78 -5.04 1.22
N GLU A 59 10.41 -4.58 0.03
CA GLU A 59 11.24 -3.81 -0.88
C GLU A 59 11.86 -2.59 -0.20
N PHE A 60 11.06 -1.85 0.59
CA PHE A 60 11.53 -0.66 1.29
C PHE A 60 12.50 -1.03 2.42
N ILE A 61 12.15 -2.04 3.24
CA ILE A 61 13.01 -2.53 4.33
C ILE A 61 14.36 -3.03 3.80
N ILE A 62 14.34 -3.83 2.73
CA ILE A 62 15.55 -4.36 2.08
C ILE A 62 16.40 -3.22 1.51
N TRP A 63 15.78 -2.25 0.85
CA TRP A 63 16.49 -1.07 0.36
C TRP A 63 17.14 -0.27 1.49
N GLN A 64 16.43 -0.05 2.60
CA GLN A 64 16.97 0.64 3.79
C GLN A 64 18.18 -0.09 4.39
N GLU A 65 18.19 -1.41 4.41
CA GLU A 65 19.35 -2.18 4.87
C GLU A 65 20.53 -2.09 3.90
N LEU A 66 20.28 -2.23 2.59
CA LEU A 66 21.33 -2.24 1.59
C LEU A 66 21.98 -0.87 1.38
N ARG A 67 21.22 0.22 1.51
CA ARG A 67 21.75 1.59 1.32
C ARG A 67 22.84 1.96 2.33
N GLU A 68 22.88 1.33 3.50
CA GLU A 68 23.95 1.53 4.48
C GLU A 68 25.32 1.07 3.93
N LYS A 69 25.31 0.06 3.04
CA LYS A 69 26.51 -0.44 2.34
C LYS A 69 26.69 0.19 0.96
N TYR A 70 25.59 0.55 0.30
CA TYR A 70 25.56 1.13 -1.04
C TYR A 70 24.79 2.47 -1.04
N PRO A 71 25.41 3.58 -0.62
CA PRO A 71 24.71 4.86 -0.44
C PRO A 71 24.03 5.41 -1.69
N ASP A 72 24.55 5.07 -2.87
CA ASP A 72 24.00 5.48 -4.18
C ASP A 72 22.89 4.56 -4.69
N LEU A 73 22.45 3.56 -3.90
CA LEU A 73 21.36 2.66 -4.27
C LEU A 73 20.02 3.40 -4.26
N ILE A 74 19.37 3.45 -5.42
CA ILE A 74 18.09 4.11 -5.62
C ILE A 74 16.95 3.14 -5.32
N PHE A 75 15.96 3.62 -4.57
CA PHE A 75 14.71 2.90 -4.34
C PHE A 75 13.78 3.00 -5.55
N GLY A 76 13.26 1.87 -6.00
CA GLY A 76 12.16 1.74 -6.94
C GLY A 76 10.98 1.00 -6.29
N ASP A 77 9.76 1.38 -6.69
CA ASP A 77 8.53 0.87 -6.11
C ASP A 77 7.51 0.53 -7.23
N TYR A 78 6.64 -0.43 -6.98
CA TYR A 78 5.49 -0.77 -7.82
C TYR A 78 4.15 -0.22 -7.26
N VAL A 79 4.20 0.75 -6.34
CA VAL A 79 3.04 1.48 -5.84
C VAL A 79 2.10 0.56 -5.05
N SER A 80 0.79 0.83 -5.06
CA SER A 80 -0.21 0.26 -4.14
C SER A 80 -0.98 -0.92 -4.75
N ASP A 81 -0.32 -1.75 -5.54
CA ASP A 81 -0.88 -3.00 -6.07
C ASP A 81 0.22 -4.04 -6.38
N ASP A 82 -0.20 -5.28 -6.63
CA ASP A 82 0.70 -6.34 -7.06
C ASP A 82 0.96 -6.25 -8.59
N PRO A 83 2.21 -6.46 -9.06
CA PRO A 83 2.56 -6.41 -10.48
C PRO A 83 2.02 -7.55 -11.33
N LYS A 84 1.52 -8.62 -10.73
CA LYS A 84 0.93 -9.74 -11.44
C LYS A 84 -0.46 -9.35 -11.93
N ASP A 85 -0.61 -9.24 -13.23
CA ASP A 85 -1.91 -9.02 -13.86
C ASP A 85 -2.80 -10.27 -13.71
N PRO A 86 -3.92 -10.21 -12.96
CA PRO A 86 -4.87 -11.30 -12.95
C PRO A 86 -5.57 -11.32 -14.30
N SER A 87 -5.17 -12.25 -15.18
CA SER A 87 -5.81 -12.55 -16.46
C SER A 87 -7.30 -12.18 -16.48
N PHE A 88 -7.69 -11.21 -17.33
CA PHE A 88 -8.99 -10.52 -17.42
C PHE A 88 -10.22 -11.40 -17.75
N ASN A 89 -10.20 -12.70 -17.44
CA ASN A 89 -11.26 -13.65 -17.76
C ASN A 89 -12.35 -13.80 -16.67
N HIS A 90 -12.33 -13.00 -15.61
CA HIS A 90 -13.28 -13.12 -14.51
C HIS A 90 -14.08 -11.83 -14.28
N LYS A 91 -15.35 -11.98 -13.88
CA LYS A 91 -16.16 -10.87 -13.35
C LYS A 91 -15.40 -10.19 -12.23
N VAL A 92 -15.14 -8.89 -12.37
CA VAL A 92 -14.43 -8.10 -11.35
C VAL A 92 -15.39 -7.87 -10.18
N ILE A 93 -15.16 -8.58 -9.07
CA ILE A 93 -15.83 -8.31 -7.81
C ILE A 93 -15.15 -7.10 -7.16
N ILE A 94 -15.88 -6.00 -7.07
CA ILE A 94 -15.37 -4.76 -6.46
C ILE A 94 -15.72 -4.80 -4.97
N ILE A 95 -14.70 -4.86 -4.11
CA ILE A 95 -14.83 -4.73 -2.65
C ILE A 95 -14.19 -3.42 -2.23
N PRO A 96 -14.94 -2.48 -1.60
CA PRO A 96 -14.39 -1.24 -1.06
C PRO A 96 -13.17 -1.53 -0.18
N THR A 97 -12.02 -0.96 -0.55
CA THR A 97 -10.76 -1.20 0.15
C THR A 97 -9.95 0.10 0.18
N ILE A 98 -9.48 0.50 1.35
CA ILE A 98 -8.47 1.56 1.50
C ILE A 98 -7.11 0.88 1.63
N ARG A 99 -6.17 1.26 0.77
CA ARG A 99 -4.77 0.86 0.81
C ARG A 99 -3.96 2.08 1.23
N TYR A 100 -3.32 2.01 2.39
CA TYR A 100 -2.69 3.16 3.03
C TYR A 100 -1.24 2.84 3.41
N THR A 101 -0.31 3.74 3.15
CA THR A 101 1.11 3.53 3.45
C THR A 101 1.46 4.25 4.74
N TYR A 102 2.10 3.57 5.67
CA TYR A 102 2.57 4.20 6.88
C TYR A 102 3.80 3.48 7.43
N ASN A 103 4.89 4.22 7.61
CA ASN A 103 6.23 3.68 7.90
C ASN A 103 6.54 2.53 6.92
N GLU A 104 7.19 1.47 7.39
CA GLU A 104 7.58 0.30 6.60
C GLU A 104 6.41 -0.63 6.23
N ASN A 105 5.15 -0.18 6.28
CA ASN A 105 4.00 -1.06 6.13
C ASN A 105 2.88 -0.50 5.25
N TRP A 106 2.17 -1.43 4.64
CA TRP A 106 0.82 -1.25 4.11
C TRP A 106 -0.21 -1.52 5.21
N TYR A 107 -1.22 -0.68 5.25
CA TYR A 107 -2.43 -0.87 6.03
C TYR A 107 -3.61 -0.98 5.08
N ILE A 108 -4.34 -2.10 5.17
CA ILE A 108 -5.43 -2.45 4.26
C ILE A 108 -6.72 -2.51 5.07
N PHE A 109 -7.61 -1.55 4.86
CA PHE A 109 -8.95 -1.53 5.44
C PHE A 109 -9.89 -2.09 4.39
N ARG A 110 -10.59 -3.19 4.70
CA ARG A 110 -11.39 -3.91 3.71
C ARG A 110 -12.84 -4.00 4.17
N GLY A 111 -13.76 -3.64 3.29
CA GLY A 111 -15.18 -3.90 3.46
C GLY A 111 -15.54 -5.36 3.19
N GLU A 112 -16.81 -5.60 2.86
CA GLU A 112 -17.34 -6.91 2.48
C GLU A 112 -17.95 -6.88 1.08
N HIS A 113 -17.95 -8.05 0.44
CA HIS A 113 -18.75 -8.23 -0.75
C HIS A 113 -20.22 -8.46 -0.35
N ASP A 114 -21.11 -7.61 -0.86
CA ASP A 114 -22.56 -7.77 -0.75
C ASP A 114 -23.12 -8.11 -2.13
N GLU A 115 -23.66 -9.32 -2.31
CA GLU A 115 -24.26 -9.77 -3.58
C GLU A 115 -25.55 -9.02 -3.92
N ASP A 116 -26.30 -8.59 -2.90
CA ASP A 116 -27.55 -7.84 -3.07
C ASP A 116 -27.28 -6.35 -3.35
N LYS A 117 -26.12 -5.85 -2.94
CA LYS A 117 -25.65 -4.49 -3.19
C LYS A 117 -24.19 -4.45 -3.67
N PRO A 118 -23.90 -4.96 -4.88
CA PRO A 118 -22.53 -5.06 -5.41
C PRO A 118 -21.84 -3.71 -5.63
N TYR A 119 -22.59 -2.61 -5.53
CA TYR A 119 -22.13 -1.23 -5.67
C TYR A 119 -22.41 -0.39 -4.41
N ASP A 120 -22.47 -1.02 -3.23
CA ASP A 120 -22.62 -0.29 -1.98
C ASP A 120 -21.34 0.49 -1.61
N TYR A 121 -21.24 1.68 -2.17
CA TYR A 121 -20.16 2.61 -1.91
C TYR A 121 -20.23 3.25 -0.51
N SER A 122 -21.27 2.97 0.29
CA SER A 122 -21.35 3.45 1.68
C SER A 122 -20.29 2.81 2.58
N GLN A 123 -19.79 1.61 2.24
CA GLN A 123 -18.72 0.99 3.01
C GLN A 123 -17.44 1.82 2.95
N PHE A 124 -17.11 2.43 1.81
CA PHE A 124 -15.90 3.27 1.69
C PHE A 124 -15.97 4.51 2.59
N HIS A 125 -17.16 5.03 2.86
CA HIS A 125 -17.37 6.06 3.87
C HIS A 125 -17.01 5.57 5.26
N LYS A 126 -17.52 4.40 5.67
CA LYS A 126 -17.20 3.80 6.96
C LYS A 126 -15.70 3.52 7.10
N LEU A 127 -15.06 2.92 6.09
CA LEU A 127 -13.62 2.69 6.07
C LEU A 127 -12.83 4.01 6.18
N SER A 128 -13.31 5.09 5.55
CA SER A 128 -12.68 6.41 5.65
C SER A 128 -12.77 6.97 7.06
N GLN A 129 -13.89 6.78 7.77
CA GLN A 129 -14.02 7.13 9.19
C GLN A 129 -13.04 6.33 10.04
N ASP A 130 -12.99 5.00 9.82
CA ASP A 130 -12.10 4.12 10.56
C ASP A 130 -10.62 4.49 10.35
N LEU A 131 -10.23 4.90 9.14
CA LEU A 131 -8.88 5.40 8.89
C LEU A 131 -8.62 6.74 9.57
N VAL A 132 -9.52 7.72 9.45
CA VAL A 132 -9.33 9.06 10.06
C VAL A 132 -9.20 8.98 11.58
N ASP A 133 -9.90 8.05 12.21
CA ASP A 133 -9.82 7.78 13.65
C ASP A 133 -8.60 6.92 14.04
N HIS A 134 -7.88 6.35 13.07
CA HIS A 134 -6.73 5.49 13.30
C HIS A 134 -5.43 6.29 13.39
N HIS A 135 -4.54 5.89 14.31
CA HIS A 135 -3.26 6.56 14.59
C HIS A 135 -2.26 6.66 13.43
N ILE A 136 -2.51 5.97 12.32
CA ILE A 136 -1.63 5.98 11.13
C ILE A 136 -2.02 7.07 10.15
N TYR A 137 -3.18 7.68 10.31
CA TYR A 137 -3.65 8.68 9.38
C TYR A 137 -2.75 9.91 9.45
N CYS A 138 -2.14 10.25 8.30
CA CYS A 138 -1.16 11.33 8.19
C CYS A 138 -1.79 12.72 8.32
N GLY A 139 -3.12 12.80 8.37
CA GLY A 139 -3.87 14.05 8.50
C GLY A 139 -4.28 14.62 7.15
N LYS A 140 -5.39 15.37 7.15
CA LYS A 140 -6.05 15.91 5.94
C LYS A 140 -5.18 16.81 5.07
N ASP A 141 -4.12 17.38 5.63
CA ASP A 141 -3.24 18.34 4.95
C ASP A 141 -1.98 17.67 4.39
N PHE A 142 -1.82 16.35 4.56
CA PHE A 142 -0.65 15.60 4.09
C PHE A 142 -0.61 15.41 2.57
N SER A 143 -1.74 14.99 1.97
CA SER A 143 -1.84 14.77 0.53
C SER A 143 -3.25 15.06 -0.01
N TRP A 144 -3.40 15.08 -1.34
CA TRP A 144 -4.71 15.17 -1.97
C TRP A 144 -5.62 14.01 -1.54
N SER A 145 -5.08 12.79 -1.47
CA SER A 145 -5.79 11.62 -1.00
C SER A 145 -6.27 11.74 0.43
N ASP A 146 -5.40 12.21 1.33
CA ASP A 146 -5.74 12.35 2.75
C ASP A 146 -6.85 13.37 2.97
N LYS A 147 -6.80 14.49 2.24
CA LYS A 147 -7.90 15.47 2.21
C LYS A 147 -9.20 14.83 1.72
N ARG A 148 -9.14 14.01 0.66
CA ARG A 148 -10.30 13.35 0.08
C ARG A 148 -10.90 12.32 1.03
N ILE A 149 -10.08 11.50 1.69
CA ILE A 149 -10.50 10.55 2.72
C ILE A 149 -11.20 11.28 3.87
N ASN A 150 -10.62 12.37 4.37
CA ASN A 150 -11.26 13.17 5.42
C ASN A 150 -12.59 13.77 4.98
N ASN A 151 -12.68 14.28 3.76
CA ASN A 151 -13.95 14.79 3.23
C ASN A 151 -15.02 13.69 3.14
N ILE A 152 -14.63 12.50 2.66
CA ILE A 152 -15.52 11.34 2.61
C ILE A 152 -15.98 11.00 4.04
N ALA A 153 -15.06 10.82 4.99
CA ALA A 153 -15.38 10.46 6.39
C ALA A 153 -16.35 11.44 7.08
N ASN A 154 -16.33 12.72 6.70
CA ASN A 154 -17.15 13.78 7.28
C ASN A 154 -18.41 14.11 6.45
N THR A 155 -18.67 13.41 5.34
CA THR A 155 -19.82 13.69 4.49
C THR A 155 -21.12 13.30 5.21
N LYS A 156 -22.01 14.26 5.45
CA LYS A 156 -23.32 13.98 6.06
C LYS A 156 -24.27 13.38 5.02
N CYS A 157 -24.43 12.07 5.06
CA CYS A 157 -25.34 11.38 4.16
C CYS A 157 -26.77 11.33 4.71
N LYS A 158 -27.69 11.91 3.96
CA LYS A 158 -29.12 11.66 4.12
C LYS A 158 -29.50 10.59 3.10
N ASN A 159 -29.51 9.32 3.52
CA ASN A 159 -29.87 8.11 2.75
C ASN A 159 -28.76 7.51 1.86
N THR A 160 -29.09 6.44 1.13
CA THR A 160 -28.20 5.61 0.29
C THR A 160 -27.70 6.29 -0.99
N ASN A 161 -28.10 7.55 -1.26
CA ASN A 161 -27.71 8.29 -2.48
C ASN A 161 -26.38 9.07 -2.34
N CYS A 162 -25.58 8.77 -1.32
CA CYS A 162 -24.25 9.36 -1.21
C CYS A 162 -23.25 8.64 -2.11
N ASN A 163 -22.71 9.37 -3.09
CA ASN A 163 -21.61 8.91 -3.92
C ASN A 163 -20.28 9.14 -3.19
N HIS A 164 -19.69 8.08 -2.64
CA HIS A 164 -18.37 8.10 -1.98
C HIS A 164 -17.23 7.67 -2.91
N GLY A 165 -17.45 7.83 -4.22
CA GLY A 165 -16.54 7.40 -5.28
C GLY A 165 -16.93 6.06 -5.88
N ASN A 166 -16.03 5.58 -6.72
CA ASN A 166 -16.08 4.30 -7.43
C ASN A 166 -14.68 3.64 -7.39
N ALA A 167 -14.56 2.44 -7.94
CA ALA A 167 -13.30 1.70 -7.98
C ALA A 167 -12.13 2.52 -8.54
N GLU A 168 -12.34 3.27 -9.62
CA GLU A 168 -11.32 4.13 -10.22
C GLU A 168 -10.83 5.21 -9.23
N SER A 169 -11.77 5.90 -8.56
CA SER A 169 -11.43 6.94 -7.60
C SER A 169 -10.68 6.40 -6.37
N TRP A 170 -10.95 5.15 -5.97
CA TRP A 170 -10.27 4.54 -4.84
C TRP A 170 -8.83 4.14 -5.20
N VAL A 171 -8.61 3.68 -6.43
CA VAL A 171 -7.25 3.46 -6.96
C VAL A 171 -6.47 4.78 -6.98
N GLN A 172 -7.08 5.87 -7.46
CA GLN A 172 -6.44 7.20 -7.44
C GLN A 172 -6.06 7.62 -6.02
N ILE A 173 -6.96 7.41 -5.04
CA ILE A 173 -6.69 7.71 -3.63
C ILE A 173 -5.50 6.91 -3.11
N ALA A 174 -5.47 5.58 -3.34
CA ALA A 174 -4.38 4.72 -2.88
C ALA A 174 -3.02 5.12 -3.50
N VAL A 175 -2.99 5.30 -4.82
CA VAL A 175 -1.77 5.63 -5.57
C VAL A 175 -1.23 7.00 -5.16
N ASN A 176 -2.07 8.03 -5.08
CA ASN A 176 -1.62 9.37 -4.73
C ASN A 176 -1.11 9.45 -3.28
N HIS A 177 -1.79 8.81 -2.32
CA HIS A 177 -1.32 8.77 -0.94
C HIS A 177 0.04 8.07 -0.86
N HIS A 178 0.17 6.89 -1.47
CA HIS A 178 1.39 6.12 -1.43
C HIS A 178 2.59 6.87 -2.03
N ILE A 179 2.44 7.44 -3.23
CA ILE A 179 3.51 8.22 -3.86
C ILE A 179 3.89 9.42 -2.96
N SER A 180 2.91 10.15 -2.44
CA SER A 180 3.16 11.28 -1.54
C SER A 180 3.92 10.84 -0.29
N PHE A 181 3.54 9.70 0.29
CA PHE A 181 4.18 9.13 1.47
C PHE A 181 5.62 8.72 1.18
N VAL A 182 5.85 7.93 0.13
CA VAL A 182 7.18 7.43 -0.22
C VAL A 182 8.12 8.56 -0.59
N VAL A 183 7.67 9.56 -1.35
CA VAL A 183 8.51 10.73 -1.69
C VAL A 183 8.94 11.48 -0.43
N ASN A 184 8.02 11.77 0.48
CA ASN A 184 8.35 12.43 1.75
C ASN A 184 9.29 11.57 2.61
N GLN A 185 9.03 10.27 2.67
CA GLN A 185 9.84 9.34 3.45
C GLN A 185 11.27 9.22 2.89
N LEU A 186 11.44 9.19 1.57
CA LEU A 186 12.76 9.14 0.95
C LEU A 186 13.58 10.40 1.22
N GLN A 187 12.94 11.56 1.39
CA GLN A 187 13.63 12.81 1.77
C GLN A 187 14.29 12.74 3.15
N GLU A 188 13.89 11.80 4.02
CA GLU A 188 14.56 11.61 5.32
C GLU A 188 15.95 10.96 5.18
N PHE A 189 16.26 10.41 4.00
CA PHE A 189 17.51 9.69 3.71
C PHE A 189 18.51 10.47 2.86
N PHE A 190 18.18 11.71 2.45
CA PHE A 190 19.00 12.60 1.62
C PHE A 190 19.18 13.96 2.31
#